data_AF-A0A955B2A6-F1
#
_entry.id   AF-A0A955B2A6-F1
#
_cell.length_a   1.000
_cell.length_b   1.000
_cell.length_c   1.000
_cell.angle_alpha   90.00
_cell.angle_beta   90.00
_cell.angle_gamma   90.00
#
_symmetry.space_group_name_H-M   'P 1'
#
loop_
_entity.id
_entity.type
_entity.pdbx_description
1 polymer ?
#
loop_
_entity_poly.entity_id
_entity_poly.type
_entity_poly.pdbx_seq_one_letter_code
_entity_poly.pdbx_strand_id
1 'polypeptide(L)'
;CFACHGPDEAHREAGLRFDLEESAKALHDGAAAIVPGQPDASHLITRITTDDADLRMPPTDSGKELSQKEIDTLRRWIADGAKYESHWSFLPPSRPTVPEVDDEAWPVNDIDRFILARLQREGLRPSPEADRVTLIRRLSFDLVGLPPSVEEVDAFVGDQRPDAYERLVDRLLESPHFGERMAMYWLDLVRYANTVGYHGDQEHAITPYRDWVIHAFNTNLPFDQFTAEQLAGDLLPDRTTDQRIASGYNRLLQTSHEGGVQVKEYLSKYDADRVRNVSSVWMGATMGCAQCHDHKYDPYTMRDFYSLAAFFADVDDARTFRGGDTTPTKREPEIETLSPL
;
A
#
# COMPACT_ATOMS: atom_id res chain seq x y z
N CYS A 1 3.66 2.47 24.77
CA CYS A 1 2.80 3.66 24.68
C CYS A 1 1.46 3.34 24.03
N PHE A 2 1.34 3.20 22.71
CA PHE A 2 0.01 3.08 22.06
C PHE A 2 -0.73 1.76 22.28
N ALA A 3 -0.06 0.68 22.70
CA ALA A 3 -0.75 -0.57 23.02
C ALA A 3 -1.77 -0.43 24.17
N CYS A 4 -1.42 0.35 25.21
CA CYS A 4 -2.29 0.58 26.37
C CYS A 4 -2.87 2.01 26.42
N HIS A 5 -2.28 2.96 25.66
CA HIS A 5 -2.67 4.37 25.67
C HIS A 5 -2.82 4.92 24.24
N GLY A 6 -3.45 4.14 23.37
CA GLY A 6 -3.73 4.47 21.96
C GLY A 6 -5.23 4.43 21.64
N PRO A 7 -5.58 4.32 20.34
CA PRO A 7 -6.98 4.41 19.92
C PRO A 7 -7.82 3.18 20.30
N ASP A 8 -7.24 2.01 20.55
CA ASP A 8 -7.98 0.81 20.99
C ASP A 8 -8.65 1.02 22.37
N GLU A 9 -9.97 1.22 22.38
CA GLU A 9 -10.75 1.45 23.61
C GLU A 9 -10.76 0.25 24.56
N ALA A 10 -10.73 -0.97 24.04
CA ALA A 10 -10.87 -2.18 24.85
C ALA A 10 -9.63 -2.46 25.71
N HIS A 11 -8.47 -1.96 25.30
CA HIS A 11 -7.19 -2.11 26.00
C HIS A 11 -6.70 -0.81 26.63
N ARG A 12 -7.51 0.26 26.59
CA ARG A 12 -7.08 1.59 27.03
C ARG A 12 -7.02 1.67 28.55
N GLU A 13 -5.84 1.97 29.06
CA GLU A 13 -5.59 2.21 30.48
C GLU A 13 -5.69 3.69 30.84
N ALA A 14 -6.25 3.96 32.01
CA ALA A 14 -6.37 5.29 32.61
C ALA A 14 -7.08 6.36 31.75
N GLY A 15 -7.80 5.96 30.69
CA GLY A 15 -8.44 6.90 29.75
C GLY A 15 -7.44 7.78 28.98
N LEU A 16 -6.15 7.49 29.06
CA LEU A 16 -5.07 8.29 28.47
C LEU A 16 -4.81 7.87 27.03
N ARG A 17 -4.69 8.86 26.14
CA ARG A 17 -4.33 8.68 24.73
C ARG A 17 -3.12 9.52 24.37
N PHE A 18 -2.00 8.86 24.10
CA PHE A 18 -0.80 9.55 23.62
C PHE A 18 -0.86 9.93 22.14
N ASP A 19 -1.79 9.37 21.38
CA ASP A 19 -2.02 9.69 19.96
C ASP A 19 -2.86 10.97 19.77
N LEU A 20 -3.46 11.50 20.83
CA LEU A 20 -4.16 12.80 20.83
C LEU A 20 -3.44 13.78 21.75
N GLU A 21 -3.03 14.93 21.18
CA GLU A 21 -2.39 16.02 21.92
C GLU A 21 -3.23 16.45 23.14
N GLU A 22 -4.53 16.69 22.91
CA GLU A 22 -5.46 17.13 23.95
C GLU A 22 -5.55 16.13 25.10
N SER A 23 -5.55 14.83 24.81
CA SER A 23 -5.60 13.81 25.86
C SER A 23 -4.28 13.71 26.62
N ALA A 24 -3.14 13.76 25.92
CA ALA A 24 -1.83 13.63 26.55
C ALA A 24 -1.45 14.84 27.42
N LYS A 25 -1.97 16.03 27.07
CA LYS A 25 -1.73 17.30 27.80
C LYS A 25 -2.84 17.64 28.81
N ALA A 26 -3.99 16.99 28.72
CA ALA A 26 -5.05 17.16 29.71
C ALA A 26 -4.61 16.70 31.11
N LEU A 27 -5.21 17.31 32.13
CA LEU A 27 -5.07 16.85 33.50
C LEU A 27 -5.93 15.60 33.71
N HIS A 28 -5.29 14.52 34.16
CA HIS A 28 -5.92 13.29 34.62
C HIS A 28 -5.60 13.16 36.11
N ASP A 29 -6.63 13.14 36.96
CA ASP A 29 -6.49 13.10 38.43
C ASP A 29 -5.53 14.16 39.01
N GLY A 30 -5.55 15.35 38.41
CA GLY A 30 -4.76 16.51 38.86
C GLY A 30 -3.35 16.61 38.29
N ALA A 31 -2.94 15.69 37.41
CA ALA A 31 -1.65 15.72 36.74
C ALA A 31 -1.74 15.45 35.23
N ALA A 32 -0.91 16.10 34.43
CA ALA A 32 -0.83 15.84 32.99
C ALA A 32 0.25 14.80 32.69
N ALA A 33 -0.01 13.94 31.71
CA ALA A 33 1.02 13.00 31.25
C ALA A 33 2.20 13.77 30.61
N ILE A 34 1.90 14.86 29.90
CA ILE A 34 2.89 15.71 29.22
C ILE A 34 2.63 17.17 29.57
N VAL A 35 3.63 17.83 30.16
CA VAL A 35 3.65 19.28 30.44
C VAL A 35 4.68 19.93 29.51
N PRO A 36 4.23 20.65 28.45
CA PRO A 36 5.12 21.34 27.51
C PRO A 36 6.19 22.19 28.21
N GLY A 37 7.45 21.99 27.82
CA GLY A 37 8.60 22.72 28.36
C GLY A 37 9.05 22.27 29.76
N GLN A 38 8.34 21.34 30.40
CA GLN A 38 8.63 20.91 31.77
C GLN A 38 8.73 19.38 31.87
N PRO A 39 9.86 18.77 31.44
CA PRO A 39 10.04 17.32 31.49
C PRO A 39 9.91 16.74 32.90
N ASP A 40 10.41 17.45 33.91
CA ASP A 40 10.37 16.99 35.31
C ASP A 40 8.96 17.08 35.94
N ALA A 41 8.06 17.88 35.35
CA ALA A 41 6.65 17.95 35.75
C ALA A 41 5.76 16.99 34.94
N SER A 42 6.32 16.29 33.94
CA SER A 42 5.56 15.42 33.03
C SER A 42 5.54 13.99 33.56
N HIS A 43 4.35 13.48 33.88
CA HIS A 43 4.22 12.12 34.40
C HIS A 43 4.74 11.04 33.46
N LEU A 44 4.73 11.26 32.13
CA LEU A 44 5.35 10.36 31.17
C LEU A 44 6.82 10.06 31.55
N ILE A 45 7.60 11.09 31.87
CA ILE A 45 9.02 10.94 32.22
C ILE A 45 9.15 10.19 33.54
N THR A 46 8.39 10.58 34.56
CA THR A 46 8.37 9.89 35.85
C THR A 46 8.07 8.40 35.70
N ARG A 47 7.09 8.04 34.86
CA ARG A 47 6.66 6.65 34.63
C ARG A 47 7.73 5.83 33.90
N ILE A 48 8.47 6.42 32.96
CA ILE A 48 9.50 5.68 32.20
C ILE A 48 10.85 5.59 32.91
N THR A 49 11.08 6.39 33.97
CA THR A 49 12.34 6.41 34.72
C THR A 49 12.23 5.96 36.18
N THR A 50 11.03 5.62 36.67
CA THR A 50 10.85 5.16 38.05
C THR A 50 11.35 3.73 38.25
N ASP A 51 11.92 3.47 39.41
CA ASP A 51 12.31 2.12 39.86
C ASP A 51 11.14 1.36 40.52
N ASP A 52 10.02 2.04 40.80
CA ASP A 52 8.82 1.43 41.35
C ASP A 52 8.12 0.56 40.29
N ALA A 53 8.17 -0.76 40.48
CA ALA A 53 7.64 -1.74 39.54
C ALA A 53 6.12 -1.61 39.29
N ASP A 54 5.35 -1.10 40.25
CA ASP A 54 3.90 -0.89 40.12
C ASP A 54 3.58 0.38 39.32
N LEU A 55 4.55 1.31 39.24
CA LEU A 55 4.38 2.58 38.55
C LEU A 55 5.11 2.65 37.21
N ARG A 56 6.12 1.79 36.99
CA ARG A 56 7.01 1.83 35.83
C ARG A 56 6.27 1.49 34.54
N MET A 57 6.57 2.26 33.51
CA MET A 57 6.10 2.05 32.14
C MET A 57 7.31 1.91 31.19
N PRO A 58 7.30 0.97 30.23
CA PRO A 58 6.33 -0.12 30.08
C PRO A 58 6.28 -1.04 31.32
N PRO A 59 5.13 -1.69 31.61
CA PRO A 59 5.01 -2.63 32.71
C PRO A 59 6.03 -3.76 32.61
N THR A 60 6.49 -4.30 33.75
CA THR A 60 7.56 -5.31 33.78
C THR A 60 7.19 -6.61 33.07
N ASP A 61 5.92 -6.98 33.08
CA ASP A 61 5.35 -8.13 32.38
C ASP A 61 5.21 -7.93 30.86
N SER A 62 5.34 -6.69 30.37
CA SER A 62 5.33 -6.40 28.93
C SER A 62 6.59 -6.89 28.19
N GLY A 63 7.68 -7.14 28.93
CA GLY A 63 8.98 -7.54 28.39
C GLY A 63 9.67 -6.46 27.55
N LYS A 64 9.18 -5.21 27.58
CA LYS A 64 9.74 -4.08 26.83
C LYS A 64 10.42 -3.10 27.77
N GLU A 65 11.59 -2.61 27.36
CA GLU A 65 12.32 -1.56 28.07
C GLU A 65 12.70 -0.45 27.10
N LEU A 66 12.74 0.78 27.61
CA LEU A 66 13.24 1.93 26.87
C LEU A 66 14.74 2.07 27.10
N SER A 67 15.48 2.26 26.02
CA SER A 67 16.90 2.64 26.09
C SER A 67 17.04 4.06 26.61
N GLN A 68 18.21 4.36 27.19
CA GLN A 68 18.51 5.73 27.64
C GLN A 68 18.35 6.76 26.52
N LYS A 69 18.72 6.39 25.28
CA LYS A 69 18.59 7.26 24.10
C LYS A 69 17.12 7.60 23.80
N GLU A 70 16.20 6.66 23.97
CA GLU A 70 14.76 6.89 23.76
C GLU A 70 14.19 7.78 24.86
N ILE A 71 14.56 7.52 26.12
CA ILE A 71 14.17 8.36 27.26
C ILE A 71 14.66 9.80 27.06
N ASP A 72 15.94 9.98 26.70
CA ASP A 72 16.52 11.30 26.45
C ASP A 72 15.88 12.01 25.26
N THR A 73 15.39 11.24 24.26
CA THR A 73 14.66 11.80 23.12
C THR A 73 13.31 12.33 23.55
N LEU A 74 12.54 11.57 24.34
CA LEU A 74 11.26 12.03 24.89
C LEU A 74 11.45 13.24 25.83
N ARG A 75 12.48 13.20 26.67
CA ARG A 75 12.79 14.30 27.60
C ARG A 75 13.11 15.60 26.87
N ARG A 76 13.93 15.53 25.80
CA ARG A 76 14.24 16.68 24.94
C ARG A 76 13.01 17.18 24.20
N TRP A 77 12.24 16.29 23.59
CA TRP A 77 11.00 16.67 22.89
C TRP A 77 10.01 17.40 23.81
N ILE A 78 9.87 16.97 25.08
CA ILE A 78 9.06 17.70 26.06
C ILE A 78 9.66 19.06 26.38
N ALA A 79 10.98 19.14 26.59
CA ALA A 79 11.67 20.40 26.86
C ALA A 79 11.49 21.42 25.72
N ASP A 80 11.45 20.95 24.47
CA ASP A 80 11.22 21.75 23.27
C ASP A 80 9.74 22.15 23.06
N GLY A 81 8.88 21.86 24.04
CA GLY A 81 7.48 22.26 24.07
C GLY A 81 6.49 21.15 23.70
N ALA A 82 6.94 19.90 23.58
CA ALA A 82 6.08 18.75 23.28
C ALA A 82 5.14 19.00 22.10
N LYS A 83 5.66 19.52 20.99
CA LYS A 83 4.84 19.81 19.81
C LYS A 83 4.41 18.49 19.18
N TYR A 84 3.10 18.34 19.04
CA TYR A 84 2.52 17.21 18.33
C TYR A 84 2.53 17.51 16.83
N GLU A 85 2.88 16.50 16.06
CA GLU A 85 2.72 16.49 14.62
C GLU A 85 1.85 15.29 14.28
N SER A 86 0.96 15.43 13.31
CA SER A 86 0.25 14.26 12.76
C SER A 86 1.27 13.30 12.16
N HIS A 87 0.93 12.01 12.12
CA HIS A 87 1.81 11.04 11.47
C HIS A 87 2.13 11.50 10.05
N TRP A 88 3.41 11.43 9.66
CA TRP A 88 3.94 12.02 8.43
C TRP A 88 3.19 11.57 7.17
N SER A 89 2.62 10.36 7.18
CA SER A 89 1.84 9.80 6.07
C SER A 89 0.48 10.47 5.85
N PHE A 90 -0.04 11.19 6.84
CA PHE A 90 -1.32 11.91 6.77
C PHE A 90 -1.13 13.42 6.56
N LEU A 91 0.12 13.89 6.47
CA LEU A 91 0.42 15.27 6.15
C LEU A 91 0.64 15.41 4.63
N PRO A 92 0.17 16.50 4.01
CA PRO A 92 0.51 16.78 2.62
C PRO A 92 2.04 16.79 2.43
N PRO A 93 2.58 16.08 1.42
CA PRO A 93 4.01 16.10 1.18
C PRO A 93 4.47 17.51 0.82
N SER A 94 5.53 17.97 1.47
CA SER A 94 6.20 19.23 1.14
C SER A 94 7.48 18.93 0.37
N ARG A 95 7.85 19.79 -0.59
CA ARG A 95 9.09 19.62 -1.35
C ARG A 95 10.27 19.87 -0.40
N PRO A 96 11.12 18.87 -0.11
CA PRO A 96 12.27 19.06 0.76
C PRO A 96 13.31 19.95 0.10
N THR A 97 14.16 20.58 0.90
CA THR A 97 15.37 21.23 0.39
C THR A 97 16.36 20.16 -0.06
N VAL A 98 16.86 20.29 -1.28
CA VAL A 98 17.84 19.36 -1.84
C VAL A 98 19.17 19.54 -1.12
N PRO A 99 19.82 18.46 -0.62
CA PRO A 99 21.05 18.58 0.14
C PRO A 99 22.22 18.99 -0.76
N GLU A 100 23.13 19.79 -0.20
CA GLU A 100 24.45 20.02 -0.77
C GLU A 100 25.32 18.77 -0.56
N VAL A 101 26.15 18.46 -1.55
CA VAL A 101 26.99 17.26 -1.58
C VAL A 101 28.38 17.64 -2.08
N ASP A 102 29.41 17.01 -1.52
CA ASP A 102 30.81 17.35 -1.87
C ASP A 102 31.18 17.04 -3.34
N ASP A 103 30.57 16.01 -3.94
CA ASP A 103 30.79 15.63 -5.34
C ASP A 103 29.55 15.98 -6.15
N GLU A 104 29.60 17.10 -6.87
CA GLU A 104 28.50 17.55 -7.72
C GLU A 104 28.46 16.87 -9.09
N ALA A 105 29.50 16.10 -9.46
CA ALA A 105 29.59 15.46 -10.78
C ALA A 105 28.92 14.08 -10.82
N TRP A 106 28.82 13.39 -9.67
CA TRP A 106 28.19 12.08 -9.58
C TRP A 106 26.65 12.11 -9.68
N PRO A 107 25.92 13.01 -8.99
CA PRO A 107 24.46 13.05 -9.05
C PRO A 107 23.94 13.42 -10.45
N VAL A 108 23.05 12.62 -11.02
CA VAL A 108 22.38 12.93 -12.29
C VAL A 108 21.10 13.73 -12.05
N ASN A 109 20.44 13.49 -10.91
CA ASN A 109 19.23 14.22 -10.50
C ASN A 109 19.19 14.46 -8.98
N ASP A 110 18.12 15.10 -8.50
CA ASP A 110 17.98 15.45 -7.09
C ASP A 110 17.89 14.22 -6.16
N ILE A 111 17.36 13.08 -6.62
CA ILE A 111 17.30 11.83 -5.84
C ILE A 111 18.73 11.36 -5.51
N ASP A 112 19.64 11.43 -6.48
CA ASP A 112 21.04 11.04 -6.30
C ASP A 112 21.72 11.93 -5.24
N ARG A 113 21.36 13.21 -5.16
CA ARG A 113 21.87 14.12 -4.11
C ARG A 113 21.45 13.65 -2.72
N PHE A 114 20.20 13.22 -2.55
CA PHE A 114 19.74 12.64 -1.27
C PHE A 114 20.48 11.35 -0.90
N ILE A 115 20.73 10.48 -1.90
CA ILE A 115 21.48 9.24 -1.69
C ILE A 115 22.93 9.54 -1.33
N LEU A 116 23.59 10.43 -2.07
CA LEU A 116 25.00 10.78 -1.86
C LEU A 116 25.21 11.48 -0.51
N ALA A 117 24.33 12.40 -0.12
CA ALA A 117 24.38 13.05 1.19
C ALA A 117 24.29 12.01 2.33
N ARG A 118 23.43 10.98 2.19
CA ARG A 118 23.37 9.88 3.16
C ARG A 118 24.66 9.06 3.17
N LEU A 119 25.20 8.70 2.01
CA LEU A 119 26.45 7.94 1.91
C LEU A 119 27.62 8.68 2.56
N GLN A 120 27.76 9.98 2.28
CA GLN A 120 28.81 10.84 2.85
C GLN A 120 28.72 10.91 4.38
N ARG A 121 27.51 11.07 4.94
CA ARG A 121 27.28 11.05 6.40
C ARG A 121 27.72 9.74 7.05
N GLU A 122 27.57 8.62 6.35
CA GLU A 122 27.98 7.30 6.83
C GLU A 122 29.44 6.94 6.47
N GLY A 123 30.19 7.84 5.80
CA GLY A 123 31.56 7.58 5.36
C GLY A 123 31.66 6.57 4.21
N LEU A 124 30.58 6.38 3.44
CA LEU A 124 30.50 5.48 2.30
C LEU A 124 30.65 6.24 0.97
N ARG A 125 31.01 5.51 -0.08
CA ARG A 125 31.09 6.02 -1.46
C ARG A 125 30.16 5.23 -2.37
N PRO A 126 29.64 5.84 -3.46
CA PRO A 126 28.88 5.10 -4.46
C PRO A 126 29.69 3.93 -5.03
N SER A 127 29.00 2.82 -5.30
CA SER A 127 29.58 1.70 -6.03
C SER A 127 29.88 2.09 -7.49
N PRO A 128 30.92 1.52 -8.12
CA PRO A 128 31.13 1.70 -9.54
C PRO A 128 29.95 1.14 -10.34
N GLU A 129 29.74 1.69 -11.53
CA GLU A 129 28.77 1.16 -12.47
C GLU A 129 29.09 -0.30 -12.83
N ALA A 130 28.04 -1.11 -12.98
CA ALA A 130 28.20 -2.50 -13.37
C ALA A 130 28.67 -2.62 -14.83
N ASP A 131 29.32 -3.73 -15.18
CA ASP A 131 29.68 -3.99 -16.57
C ASP A 131 28.44 -4.16 -17.46
N ARG A 132 28.61 -3.93 -18.77
CA ARG A 132 27.49 -3.91 -19.73
C ARG A 132 26.71 -5.24 -19.79
N VAL A 133 27.38 -6.37 -19.60
CA VAL A 133 26.70 -7.69 -19.59
C VAL A 133 25.81 -7.80 -18.35
N THR A 134 26.30 -7.35 -17.20
CA THR A 134 25.50 -7.29 -15.97
C THR A 134 24.33 -6.32 -16.10
N LEU A 135 24.53 -5.14 -16.71
CA LEU A 135 23.48 -4.13 -16.87
C LEU A 135 22.31 -4.64 -17.72
N ILE A 136 22.57 -5.15 -18.92
CA ILE A 136 21.47 -5.67 -19.77
C ILE A 136 20.74 -6.82 -19.10
N ARG A 137 21.47 -7.72 -18.43
CA ARG A 137 20.85 -8.84 -17.71
C ARG A 137 19.89 -8.34 -16.63
N ARG A 138 20.28 -7.36 -15.81
CA ARG A 138 19.43 -6.78 -14.77
C ARG A 138 18.20 -6.11 -15.37
N LEU A 139 18.40 -5.21 -16.35
CA LEU A 139 17.32 -4.51 -17.02
C LEU A 139 16.30 -5.47 -17.65
N SER A 140 16.74 -6.54 -18.32
CA SER A 140 15.82 -7.49 -18.92
C SER A 140 14.98 -8.24 -17.87
N PHE A 141 15.56 -8.68 -16.75
CA PHE A 141 14.77 -9.31 -15.70
C PHE A 141 13.84 -8.33 -14.98
N ASP A 142 14.31 -7.10 -14.74
CA ASP A 142 13.53 -6.10 -14.02
C ASP A 142 12.34 -5.63 -14.86
N LEU A 143 12.60 -5.24 -16.12
CA LEU A 143 11.59 -4.62 -16.98
C LEU A 143 10.70 -5.64 -17.71
N VAL A 144 11.24 -6.76 -18.18
CA VAL A 144 10.46 -7.74 -18.98
C VAL A 144 10.39 -9.13 -18.38
N GLY A 145 11.07 -9.39 -17.25
CA GLY A 145 11.02 -10.69 -16.56
C GLY A 145 11.75 -11.84 -17.26
N LEU A 146 12.41 -11.57 -18.40
CA LEU A 146 13.06 -12.57 -19.26
C LEU A 146 14.56 -12.30 -19.37
N PRO A 147 15.41 -13.33 -19.54
CA PRO A 147 16.81 -13.11 -19.86
C PRO A 147 16.97 -12.52 -21.26
N PRO A 148 17.97 -11.65 -21.51
CA PRO A 148 18.28 -11.19 -22.86
C PRO A 148 18.83 -12.33 -23.71
N SER A 149 18.59 -12.28 -25.03
CA SER A 149 19.24 -13.18 -25.98
C SER A 149 20.74 -12.85 -26.12
N VAL A 150 21.52 -13.79 -26.65
CA VAL A 150 22.95 -13.57 -26.89
C VAL A 150 23.16 -12.41 -27.88
N GLU A 151 22.31 -12.33 -28.90
CA GLU A 151 22.35 -11.27 -29.91
C GLU A 151 22.03 -9.89 -29.32
N GLU A 152 21.09 -9.81 -28.38
CA GLU A 152 20.77 -8.56 -27.66
C GLU A 152 21.93 -8.12 -26.75
N VAL A 153 22.59 -9.07 -26.09
CA VAL A 153 23.79 -8.80 -25.28
C VAL A 153 24.90 -8.29 -26.16
N ASP A 154 25.23 -8.97 -27.26
CA ASP A 154 26.30 -8.57 -28.18
C ASP A 154 26.01 -7.18 -28.79
N ALA A 155 24.76 -6.93 -29.18
CA ALA A 155 24.33 -5.63 -29.69
C ALA A 155 24.52 -4.51 -28.67
N PHE A 156 24.09 -4.72 -27.41
CA PHE A 156 24.26 -3.72 -26.37
C PHE A 156 25.72 -3.54 -25.96
N VAL A 157 26.48 -4.62 -25.78
CA VAL A 157 27.91 -4.53 -25.39
C VAL A 157 28.73 -3.83 -26.48
N GLY A 158 28.41 -4.07 -27.75
CA GLY A 158 29.06 -3.42 -28.89
C GLY A 158 28.64 -1.97 -29.12
N ASP A 159 27.53 -1.51 -28.55
CA ASP A 159 26.99 -0.16 -28.79
C ASP A 159 27.77 0.93 -28.04
N GLN A 160 28.64 1.64 -28.77
CA GLN A 160 29.49 2.71 -28.22
C GLN A 160 28.83 4.09 -28.20
N ARG A 161 27.53 4.19 -28.52
CA ARG A 161 26.83 5.47 -28.45
C ARG A 161 26.71 5.94 -26.99
N PRO A 162 26.75 7.27 -26.75
CA PRO A 162 26.65 7.81 -25.40
C PRO A 162 25.29 7.57 -24.73
N ASP A 163 24.24 7.30 -25.51
CA ASP A 163 22.87 7.03 -25.05
C ASP A 163 22.49 5.53 -25.13
N ALA A 164 23.47 4.63 -25.29
CA ALA A 164 23.20 3.21 -25.53
C ALA A 164 22.38 2.55 -24.40
N TYR A 165 22.54 3.01 -23.15
CA TYR A 165 21.79 2.51 -21.99
C TYR A 165 20.32 2.94 -22.04
N GLU A 166 20.05 4.22 -22.26
CA GLU A 166 18.70 4.78 -22.39
C GLU A 166 17.95 4.11 -23.54
N ARG A 167 18.63 3.91 -24.68
CA ARG A 167 18.07 3.21 -25.84
C ARG A 167 17.73 1.74 -25.54
N LEU A 168 18.50 1.07 -24.70
CA LEU A 168 18.18 -0.28 -24.23
C LEU A 168 16.94 -0.24 -23.32
N VAL A 169 16.86 0.72 -22.39
CA VAL A 169 15.70 0.91 -21.51
C VAL A 169 14.43 1.16 -22.33
N ASP A 170 14.45 2.11 -23.26
CA ASP A 170 13.31 2.44 -24.13
C ASP A 170 12.81 1.20 -24.88
N ARG A 171 13.74 0.44 -25.48
CA ARG A 171 13.43 -0.80 -26.21
C ARG A 171 12.77 -1.85 -25.31
N LEU A 172 13.19 -1.96 -24.06
CA LEU A 172 12.60 -2.89 -23.10
C LEU A 172 11.22 -2.42 -22.62
N LEU A 173 11.03 -1.12 -22.40
CA LEU A 173 9.74 -0.53 -22.06
C LEU A 173 8.72 -0.64 -23.20
N GLU A 174 9.17 -0.58 -24.46
CA GLU A 174 8.34 -0.79 -25.66
C GLU A 174 7.98 -2.27 -25.89
N SER A 175 8.61 -3.21 -25.18
CA SER A 175 8.34 -4.64 -25.32
C SER A 175 6.96 -4.99 -24.77
N PRO A 176 6.15 -5.83 -25.45
CA PRO A 176 4.88 -6.30 -24.88
C PRO A 176 5.06 -7.05 -23.55
N HIS A 177 6.23 -7.64 -23.32
CA HIS A 177 6.58 -8.32 -22.08
C HIS A 177 6.76 -7.39 -20.88
N PHE A 178 6.92 -6.07 -21.10
CA PHE A 178 6.94 -5.09 -20.01
C PHE A 178 5.60 -5.07 -19.27
N GLY A 179 4.50 -4.95 -20.01
CA GLY A 179 3.16 -5.00 -19.44
C GLY A 179 2.86 -6.33 -18.75
N GLU A 180 3.31 -7.45 -19.30
CA GLU A 180 3.19 -8.77 -18.66
C GLU A 180 3.93 -8.81 -17.32
N ARG A 181 5.17 -8.32 -17.28
CA ARG A 181 6.01 -8.26 -16.09
C ARG A 181 5.40 -7.39 -15.00
N MET A 182 4.90 -6.21 -15.36
CA MET A 182 4.30 -5.27 -14.41
C MET A 182 2.93 -5.75 -13.94
N ALA A 183 2.13 -6.36 -14.83
CA ALA A 183 0.82 -6.89 -14.51
C ALA A 183 0.88 -7.99 -13.44
N MET A 184 1.94 -8.83 -13.40
CA MET A 184 2.07 -9.87 -12.37
C MET A 184 1.90 -9.31 -10.95
N TYR A 185 2.64 -8.25 -10.61
CA TYR A 185 2.55 -7.62 -9.29
C TYR A 185 1.17 -7.01 -9.04
N TRP A 186 0.58 -6.39 -10.06
CA TRP A 186 -0.76 -5.80 -9.94
C TRP A 186 -1.84 -6.86 -9.71
N LEU A 187 -1.79 -7.96 -10.47
CA LEU A 187 -2.75 -9.05 -10.40
C LEU A 187 -2.72 -9.75 -9.04
N ASP A 188 -1.53 -9.87 -8.44
CA ASP A 188 -1.38 -10.35 -7.05
C ASP A 188 -2.05 -9.40 -6.04
N LEU A 189 -1.84 -8.08 -6.19
CA LEU A 189 -2.41 -7.06 -5.30
C LEU A 189 -3.95 -7.06 -5.31
N VAL A 190 -4.55 -7.18 -6.49
CA VAL A 190 -6.02 -7.21 -6.64
C VAL A 190 -6.62 -8.60 -6.43
N ARG A 191 -5.78 -9.62 -6.22
CA ARG A 191 -6.14 -11.03 -5.99
C ARG A 191 -6.91 -11.62 -7.17
N TYR A 192 -6.35 -11.42 -8.35
CA TYR A 192 -6.86 -12.00 -9.58
C TYR A 192 -6.90 -13.53 -9.49
N ALA A 193 -8.04 -14.12 -9.81
CA ALA A 193 -8.22 -15.56 -9.95
C ALA A 193 -9.29 -15.84 -11.02
N ASN A 194 -9.13 -16.94 -11.76
CA ASN A 194 -10.14 -17.44 -12.70
C ASN A 194 -11.02 -18.52 -12.07
N THR A 195 -11.06 -18.60 -10.74
CA THR A 195 -11.91 -19.52 -10.00
C THR A 195 -12.62 -18.80 -8.87
N VAL A 196 -13.72 -19.36 -8.41
CA VAL A 196 -14.30 -18.98 -7.12
C VAL A 196 -13.48 -19.59 -5.97
N GLY A 197 -13.82 -19.31 -4.70
CA GLY A 197 -12.93 -19.70 -3.60
C GLY A 197 -13.54 -19.97 -2.24
N TYR A 198 -14.86 -19.85 -2.05
CA TYR A 198 -15.49 -20.18 -0.75
C TYR A 198 -15.84 -21.66 -0.61
N HIS A 199 -16.54 -22.22 -1.59
CA HIS A 199 -17.07 -23.60 -1.52
C HIS A 199 -16.31 -24.58 -2.42
N GLY A 200 -15.74 -24.11 -3.52
CA GLY A 200 -14.96 -24.90 -4.47
C GLY A 200 -14.22 -24.02 -5.47
N ASP A 201 -13.63 -24.65 -6.49
CA ASP A 201 -12.79 -24.01 -7.50
C ASP A 201 -13.52 -23.93 -8.87
N GLN A 202 -14.82 -23.60 -8.87
CA GLN A 202 -15.58 -23.41 -10.11
C GLN A 202 -15.01 -22.25 -10.94
N GLU A 203 -15.15 -22.32 -12.27
CA GLU A 203 -14.62 -21.31 -13.17
C GLU A 203 -15.27 -19.93 -12.96
N HIS A 204 -14.42 -18.90 -12.91
CA HIS A 204 -14.81 -17.49 -12.87
C HIS A 204 -14.05 -16.74 -13.97
N ALA A 205 -14.54 -16.84 -15.20
CA ALA A 205 -13.88 -16.28 -16.38
C ALA A 205 -13.76 -14.73 -16.29
N ILE A 206 -12.57 -14.25 -15.90
CA ILE A 206 -12.25 -12.83 -15.80
C ILE A 206 -10.92 -12.48 -16.49
N THR A 207 -10.45 -13.35 -17.40
CA THR A 207 -9.28 -13.13 -18.26
C THR A 207 -9.25 -11.81 -19.01
N PRO A 208 -10.38 -11.21 -19.47
CA PRO A 208 -10.31 -9.88 -20.10
C PRO A 208 -9.75 -8.80 -19.16
N TYR A 209 -9.98 -8.89 -17.85
CA TYR A 209 -9.40 -7.95 -16.88
C TYR A 209 -7.88 -8.05 -16.86
N ARG A 210 -7.32 -9.28 -16.86
CA ARG A 210 -5.87 -9.50 -16.92
C ARG A 210 -5.28 -8.85 -18.18
N ASP A 211 -5.92 -9.10 -19.32
CA ASP A 211 -5.44 -8.58 -20.61
C ASP A 211 -5.53 -7.05 -20.66
N TRP A 212 -6.58 -6.47 -20.07
CA TRP A 212 -6.70 -5.03 -19.89
C TRP A 212 -5.58 -4.45 -19.01
N VAL A 213 -5.23 -5.08 -17.88
CA VAL A 213 -4.12 -4.62 -17.01
C VAL A 213 -2.79 -4.64 -17.77
N ILE A 214 -2.50 -5.72 -18.50
CA ILE A 214 -1.29 -5.84 -19.34
C ILE A 214 -1.25 -4.72 -20.38
N HIS A 215 -2.39 -4.46 -21.05
CA HIS A 215 -2.50 -3.40 -22.04
C HIS A 215 -2.33 -2.01 -21.43
N ALA A 216 -2.90 -1.74 -20.25
CA ALA A 216 -2.79 -0.47 -19.55
C ALA A 216 -1.32 -0.13 -19.20
N PHE A 217 -0.52 -1.12 -18.79
CA PHE A 217 0.91 -0.92 -18.58
C PHE A 217 1.67 -0.65 -19.89
N ASN A 218 1.43 -1.45 -20.93
CA ASN A 218 2.09 -1.29 -22.23
C ASN A 218 1.75 0.03 -22.93
N THR A 219 0.57 0.59 -22.67
CA THR A 219 0.14 1.89 -23.22
C THR A 219 0.50 3.06 -22.31
N ASN A 220 1.13 2.81 -21.16
CA ASN A 220 1.44 3.80 -20.15
C ASN A 220 0.20 4.63 -19.75
N LEU A 221 -0.92 3.94 -19.49
CA LEU A 221 -2.17 4.58 -19.08
C LEU A 221 -1.92 5.41 -17.80
N PRO A 222 -2.30 6.71 -17.77
CA PRO A 222 -2.14 7.54 -16.59
C PRO A 222 -2.76 6.90 -15.34
N PHE A 223 -2.04 6.96 -14.22
CA PHE A 223 -2.43 6.24 -13.01
C PHE A 223 -3.79 6.67 -12.43
N ASP A 224 -4.16 7.94 -12.63
CA ASP A 224 -5.48 8.47 -12.29
C ASP A 224 -6.60 7.81 -13.12
N GLN A 225 -6.39 7.64 -14.42
CA GLN A 225 -7.31 6.92 -15.31
C GLN A 225 -7.34 5.43 -14.97
N PHE A 226 -6.18 4.79 -14.83
CA PHE A 226 -6.06 3.39 -14.41
C PHE A 226 -6.82 3.11 -13.10
N THR A 227 -6.79 4.04 -12.16
CA THR A 227 -7.56 3.98 -10.91
C THR A 227 -9.06 4.15 -11.15
N ALA A 228 -9.46 5.21 -11.86
CA ALA A 228 -10.86 5.51 -12.10
C ALA A 228 -11.58 4.40 -12.87
N GLU A 229 -10.95 3.85 -13.91
CA GLU A 229 -11.53 2.79 -14.73
C GLU A 229 -11.73 1.48 -13.95
N GLN A 230 -10.83 1.14 -13.03
CA GLN A 230 -10.98 -0.05 -12.19
C GLN A 230 -12.03 0.12 -11.09
N LEU A 231 -12.07 1.27 -10.43
CA LEU A 231 -13.02 1.48 -9.34
C LEU A 231 -14.45 1.75 -9.84
N ALA A 232 -14.58 2.46 -10.96
CA ALA A 232 -15.87 2.99 -11.41
C ALA A 232 -16.01 3.10 -12.95
N GLY A 233 -15.24 2.33 -13.73
CA GLY A 233 -15.28 2.39 -15.20
C GLY A 233 -16.66 2.13 -15.81
N ASP A 234 -17.50 1.32 -15.16
CA ASP A 234 -18.87 1.09 -15.60
C ASP A 234 -19.86 2.22 -15.25
N LEU A 235 -19.44 3.17 -14.42
CA LEU A 235 -20.19 4.38 -14.07
C LEU A 235 -19.77 5.60 -14.90
N LEU A 236 -18.71 5.49 -15.71
CA LEU A 236 -18.29 6.57 -16.61
C LEU A 236 -19.36 6.84 -17.70
N PRO A 237 -19.58 8.12 -18.07
CA PRO A 237 -20.44 8.47 -19.18
C PRO A 237 -19.86 7.92 -20.49
N ASP A 238 -20.71 7.40 -21.38
CA ASP A 238 -20.32 6.85 -22.69
C ASP A 238 -19.18 5.82 -22.64
N ARG A 239 -19.10 5.09 -21.52
CA ARG A 239 -18.05 4.10 -21.23
C ARG A 239 -17.76 3.13 -22.36
N THR A 240 -16.48 2.88 -22.59
CA THR A 240 -16.01 1.87 -23.54
C THR A 240 -16.17 0.45 -23.01
N THR A 241 -15.95 -0.56 -23.87
CA THR A 241 -15.84 -1.94 -23.41
C THR A 241 -14.69 -2.12 -22.43
N ASP A 242 -13.53 -1.53 -22.71
CA ASP A 242 -12.33 -1.65 -21.88
C ASP A 242 -12.57 -1.08 -20.48
N GLN A 243 -13.25 0.06 -20.37
CA GLN A 243 -13.63 0.65 -19.07
C GLN A 243 -14.58 -0.26 -18.27
N ARG A 244 -15.46 -0.99 -18.95
CA ARG A 244 -16.34 -1.98 -18.31
C ARG A 244 -15.59 -3.25 -17.91
N ILE A 245 -14.54 -3.61 -18.65
CA ILE A 245 -13.65 -4.73 -18.32
C ILE A 245 -12.79 -4.35 -17.10
N ALA A 246 -12.25 -3.13 -17.09
CA ALA A 246 -11.46 -2.58 -15.99
C ALA A 246 -12.23 -2.62 -14.67
N SER A 247 -13.51 -2.22 -14.68
CA SER A 247 -14.35 -2.27 -13.47
C SER A 247 -14.68 -3.68 -12.98
N GLY A 248 -14.27 -4.71 -13.74
CA GLY A 248 -14.16 -6.09 -13.30
C GLY A 248 -13.30 -6.27 -12.04
N TYR A 249 -12.43 -5.31 -11.71
CA TYR A 249 -11.74 -5.22 -10.41
C TYR A 249 -12.68 -5.46 -9.23
N ASN A 250 -13.87 -4.86 -9.24
CA ASN A 250 -14.85 -4.99 -8.14
C ASN A 250 -15.43 -6.41 -8.01
N ARG A 251 -15.02 -7.34 -8.86
CA ARG A 251 -15.42 -8.76 -8.85
C ARG A 251 -14.25 -9.69 -8.51
N LEU A 252 -13.05 -9.15 -8.29
CA LEU A 252 -11.84 -9.89 -7.91
C LEU A 252 -11.81 -10.13 -6.39
N LEU A 253 -12.77 -10.92 -5.94
CA LEU A 253 -12.86 -11.42 -4.57
C LEU A 253 -13.27 -12.90 -4.61
N GLN A 254 -13.02 -13.62 -3.52
CA GLN A 254 -13.59 -14.95 -3.38
C GLN A 254 -15.11 -14.86 -3.46
N THR A 255 -15.72 -15.69 -4.31
CA THR A 255 -17.17 -15.78 -4.46
C THR A 255 -17.65 -17.20 -4.16
N SER A 256 -18.95 -17.36 -3.96
CA SER A 256 -19.62 -18.65 -3.84
C SER A 256 -20.70 -18.77 -4.92
N HIS A 257 -20.68 -19.90 -5.61
CA HIS A 257 -21.75 -20.33 -6.53
C HIS A 257 -22.60 -21.45 -5.93
N GLU A 258 -22.48 -21.70 -4.61
CA GLU A 258 -23.23 -22.73 -3.90
C GLU A 258 -24.72 -22.34 -3.82
N GLY A 259 -25.61 -23.32 -4.01
CA GLY A 259 -27.02 -23.15 -3.72
C GLY A 259 -27.27 -23.12 -2.20
N GLY A 260 -28.14 -22.23 -1.72
CA GLY A 260 -28.51 -22.17 -0.31
C GLY A 260 -27.59 -21.33 0.58
N VAL A 261 -26.75 -20.48 -0.02
CA VAL A 261 -25.97 -19.49 0.73
C VAL A 261 -26.85 -18.55 1.55
N GLN A 262 -26.31 -18.11 2.68
CA GLN A 262 -26.91 -17.08 3.51
C GLN A 262 -26.63 -15.72 2.86
N VAL A 263 -27.53 -15.28 1.97
CA VAL A 263 -27.31 -14.10 1.10
C VAL A 263 -26.76 -12.89 1.86
N LYS A 264 -27.36 -12.53 3.00
CA LYS A 264 -26.91 -11.37 3.80
C LYS A 264 -25.48 -11.54 4.36
N GLU A 265 -25.08 -12.76 4.70
CA GLU A 265 -23.73 -13.04 5.19
C GLU A 265 -22.71 -12.87 4.06
N TYR A 266 -22.99 -13.42 2.88
CA TYR A 266 -22.07 -13.32 1.75
C TYR A 266 -21.94 -11.90 1.20
N LEU A 267 -23.05 -11.14 1.10
CA LEU A 267 -22.97 -9.72 0.74
C LEU A 267 -22.08 -8.94 1.73
N SER A 268 -22.24 -9.17 3.03
CA SER A 268 -21.38 -8.57 4.05
C SER A 268 -19.90 -8.97 3.91
N LYS A 269 -19.62 -10.24 3.59
CA LYS A 269 -18.25 -10.72 3.31
C LYS A 269 -17.65 -10.05 2.08
N TYR A 270 -18.44 -9.86 1.03
CA TYR A 270 -17.98 -9.28 -0.23
C TYR A 270 -17.68 -7.78 -0.08
N ASP A 271 -18.57 -7.05 0.60
CA ASP A 271 -18.37 -5.64 0.93
C ASP A 271 -17.11 -5.45 1.78
N ALA A 272 -16.95 -6.29 2.82
CA ALA A 272 -15.76 -6.26 3.67
C ALA A 272 -14.48 -6.56 2.88
N ASP A 273 -14.54 -7.48 1.91
CA ASP A 273 -13.39 -7.79 1.07
C ASP A 273 -12.99 -6.60 0.18
N ARG A 274 -13.95 -5.94 -0.46
CA ARG A 274 -13.71 -4.74 -1.28
C ARG A 274 -13.09 -3.61 -0.47
N VAL A 275 -13.60 -3.35 0.74
CA VAL A 275 -13.02 -2.36 1.65
C VAL A 275 -11.57 -2.69 1.98
N ARG A 276 -11.26 -3.96 2.31
CA ARG A 276 -9.90 -4.39 2.61
C ARG A 276 -8.96 -4.22 1.42
N ASN A 277 -9.40 -4.55 0.22
CA ASN A 277 -8.55 -4.43 -0.96
C ASN A 277 -8.30 -2.99 -1.37
N VAL A 278 -9.37 -2.19 -1.48
CA VAL A 278 -9.24 -0.81 -1.94
C VAL A 278 -8.37 0.00 -0.97
N SER A 279 -8.56 -0.21 0.34
CA SER A 279 -7.74 0.45 1.36
C SER A 279 -6.27 -0.01 1.29
N SER A 280 -6.00 -1.29 1.09
CA SER A 280 -4.63 -1.80 1.03
C SER A 280 -3.90 -1.35 -0.24
N VAL A 281 -4.54 -1.50 -1.40
CA VAL A 281 -3.89 -1.33 -2.71
C VAL A 281 -3.82 0.13 -3.14
N TRP A 282 -4.86 0.95 -2.90
CA TRP A 282 -4.87 2.36 -3.32
C TRP A 282 -4.48 3.32 -2.21
N MET A 283 -4.85 3.03 -0.96
CA MET A 283 -4.61 3.95 0.15
C MET A 283 -3.37 3.60 0.98
N GLY A 284 -2.79 2.40 0.80
CA GLY A 284 -1.73 1.90 1.68
C GLY A 284 -2.18 1.79 3.14
N ALA A 285 -3.47 1.58 3.37
CA ALA A 285 -4.12 1.64 4.67
C ALA A 285 -4.69 0.28 5.09
N THR A 286 -4.51 -0.10 6.36
CA THR A 286 -4.97 -1.39 6.89
C THR A 286 -6.36 -1.32 7.50
N MET A 287 -7.36 -0.84 6.75
CA MET A 287 -8.73 -0.70 7.27
C MET A 287 -9.38 -2.04 7.64
N GLY A 288 -8.80 -3.19 7.31
CA GLY A 288 -9.36 -4.50 7.63
C GLY A 288 -9.65 -4.76 9.11
N CYS A 289 -8.84 -4.23 10.04
CA CYS A 289 -9.14 -4.35 11.47
C CYS A 289 -10.39 -3.54 11.86
N ALA A 290 -10.68 -2.46 11.13
CA ALA A 290 -11.82 -1.59 11.37
C ALA A 290 -13.17 -2.30 11.10
N GLN A 291 -13.19 -3.51 10.55
CA GLN A 291 -14.41 -4.28 10.34
C GLN A 291 -15.16 -4.57 11.66
N CYS A 292 -14.43 -4.87 12.75
CA CYS A 292 -15.02 -5.35 14.00
C CYS A 292 -14.87 -4.38 15.17
N HIS A 293 -13.88 -3.49 15.14
CA HIS A 293 -13.56 -2.53 16.18
C HIS A 293 -12.78 -1.37 15.56
N ASP A 294 -12.70 -0.19 16.19
CA ASP A 294 -11.85 0.90 15.69
C ASP A 294 -10.38 0.44 15.57
N HIS A 295 -9.67 0.88 14.52
CA HIS A 295 -8.31 0.41 14.24
C HIS A 295 -7.37 0.71 15.41
N LYS A 296 -6.51 -0.26 15.75
CA LYS A 296 -5.69 -0.20 16.98
C LYS A 296 -4.59 0.85 16.98
N TYR A 297 -4.20 1.32 15.79
CA TYR A 297 -3.04 2.21 15.62
C TYR A 297 -3.28 3.36 14.63
N ASP A 298 -4.30 3.23 13.78
CA ASP A 298 -4.53 4.15 12.66
C ASP A 298 -5.85 4.87 12.91
N PRO A 299 -6.04 6.07 12.36
CA PRO A 299 -7.22 6.89 12.64
C PRO A 299 -8.44 6.44 11.83
N TYR A 300 -8.72 5.13 11.78
CA TYR A 300 -9.87 4.55 11.10
C TYR A 300 -10.83 3.94 12.10
N THR A 301 -12.06 4.42 12.10
CA THR A 301 -13.13 3.88 12.92
C THR A 301 -13.87 2.76 12.20
N MET A 302 -14.59 1.94 12.97
CA MET A 302 -15.54 0.98 12.42
C MET A 302 -16.61 1.67 11.56
N ARG A 303 -16.99 2.91 11.91
CA ARG A 303 -17.89 3.71 11.09
C ARG A 303 -17.30 4.02 9.72
N ASP A 304 -16.01 4.35 9.65
CA ASP A 304 -15.33 4.63 8.37
C ASP A 304 -15.29 3.40 7.48
N PHE A 305 -15.04 2.22 8.06
CA PHE A 305 -15.07 0.94 7.33
C PHE A 305 -16.41 0.71 6.62
N TYR A 306 -17.52 0.83 7.35
CA TYR A 306 -18.85 0.62 6.77
C TYR A 306 -19.33 1.79 5.90
N SER A 307 -18.82 3.00 6.11
CA SER A 307 -19.06 4.13 5.21
C SER A 307 -18.37 3.91 3.87
N LEU A 308 -17.15 3.35 3.87
CA LEU A 308 -16.44 2.98 2.64
C LEU A 308 -17.13 1.81 1.92
N ALA A 309 -17.64 0.82 2.67
CA ALA A 309 -18.43 -0.28 2.10
C ALA A 309 -19.64 0.22 1.29
N ALA A 310 -20.26 1.32 1.71
CA ALA A 310 -21.45 1.88 1.04
C ALA A 310 -21.20 2.31 -0.41
N PHE A 311 -19.96 2.62 -0.81
CA PHE A 311 -19.61 2.94 -2.19
C PHE A 311 -19.73 1.76 -3.16
N PHE A 312 -19.76 0.53 -2.65
CA PHE A 312 -19.84 -0.70 -3.45
C PHE A 312 -21.17 -1.44 -3.29
N ALA A 313 -22.10 -0.88 -2.50
CA ALA A 313 -23.34 -1.56 -2.10
C ALA A 313 -24.33 -1.76 -3.26
N ASP A 314 -24.12 -1.12 -4.41
CA ASP A 314 -24.91 -1.26 -5.64
C ASP A 314 -24.39 -2.36 -6.58
N VAL A 315 -23.26 -3.01 -6.25
CA VAL A 315 -22.76 -4.17 -6.99
C VAL A 315 -23.71 -5.36 -6.78
N ASP A 316 -24.34 -5.82 -7.86
CA ASP A 316 -25.37 -6.88 -7.83
C ASP A 316 -24.78 -8.30 -7.73
N ASP A 317 -24.10 -8.58 -6.61
CA ASP A 317 -23.50 -9.90 -6.32
C ASP A 317 -24.54 -11.00 -6.12
N ALA A 318 -25.79 -10.64 -5.78
CA ALA A 318 -26.85 -11.59 -5.49
C ALA A 318 -27.20 -12.49 -6.70
N ARG A 319 -26.85 -12.07 -7.92
CA ARG A 319 -27.00 -12.89 -9.14
C ARG A 319 -26.07 -14.10 -9.17
N THR A 320 -24.94 -14.06 -8.46
CA THR A 320 -23.98 -15.18 -8.41
C THR A 320 -24.52 -16.39 -7.64
N PHE A 321 -25.57 -16.20 -6.82
CA PHE A 321 -26.11 -17.23 -5.91
C PHE A 321 -27.22 -18.12 -6.50
N ARG A 322 -27.59 -17.93 -7.78
CA ARG A 322 -28.78 -18.59 -8.38
C ARG A 322 -28.51 -19.91 -9.13
N GLY A 323 -27.30 -20.44 -9.06
CA GLY A 323 -26.99 -21.83 -9.42
C GLY A 323 -26.70 -22.10 -10.91
N GLY A 324 -25.63 -22.86 -11.12
CA GLY A 324 -25.14 -23.34 -12.42
C GLY A 324 -23.78 -22.76 -12.77
N ASP A 325 -22.94 -23.55 -13.45
CA ASP A 325 -21.73 -23.12 -14.18
C ASP A 325 -22.08 -22.23 -15.38
N THR A 326 -23.17 -21.47 -15.27
CA THR A 326 -23.38 -20.30 -16.08
C THR A 326 -22.54 -19.23 -15.42
N THR A 327 -21.39 -18.92 -16.04
CA THR A 327 -20.64 -17.71 -15.73
C THR A 327 -21.61 -16.59 -15.37
N PRO A 328 -21.43 -15.85 -14.26
CA PRO A 328 -22.26 -14.67 -13.97
C PRO A 328 -21.99 -13.51 -14.96
N THR A 329 -21.65 -13.83 -16.22
CA THR A 329 -21.16 -12.96 -17.28
C THR A 329 -21.54 -13.41 -18.69
N LYS A 330 -22.56 -14.27 -18.90
CA LYS A 330 -23.20 -14.30 -20.24
C LYS A 330 -23.91 -12.97 -20.49
N ARG A 331 -23.16 -12.01 -21.05
CA ARG A 331 -23.65 -10.69 -21.43
C ARG A 331 -23.49 -10.55 -22.94
N GLU A 332 -24.54 -10.94 -23.64
CA GLU A 332 -24.70 -10.66 -25.06
C GLU A 332 -24.62 -9.14 -25.34
N PRO A 333 -24.02 -8.73 -26.46
CA PRO A 333 -23.32 -9.56 -27.43
C PRO A 333 -21.88 -9.87 -26.98
N GLU A 334 -21.47 -11.13 -27.10
CA GLU A 334 -20.05 -11.53 -26.97
C GLU A 334 -19.22 -10.78 -28.01
N ILE A 335 -18.07 -10.23 -27.59
CA ILE A 335 -17.01 -9.91 -28.54
C ILE A 335 -16.37 -11.27 -28.87
N GLU A 336 -16.51 -11.72 -30.12
CA GLU A 336 -15.76 -12.86 -30.63
C GLU A 336 -14.26 -12.57 -30.45
N THR A 337 -13.69 -13.11 -29.38
CA THR A 337 -12.24 -13.20 -29.25
C THR A 337 -11.83 -14.41 -30.07
N LEU A 338 -11.10 -14.17 -31.16
CA LEU A 338 -10.53 -15.23 -31.98
C LEU A 338 -9.53 -16.01 -31.12
N SER A 339 -9.96 -17.10 -30.49
CA SER A 339 -9.04 -18.15 -30.05
C SER A 339 -9.03 -19.24 -31.11
N PRO A 340 -7.93 -19.44 -31.85
CA PRO A 340 -7.70 -20.66 -32.56
C PRO A 340 -7.23 -21.70 -31.54
N LEU A 341 -8.14 -22.55 -31.07
CA LEU A 341 -7.97 -23.98 -30.76
C LEU A 341 -9.22 -24.54 -30.07
#